data_AF-A0A060WQ60-F1
#
_entry.id   AF-A0A060WQ60-F1
#
_cell.length_a   1.000
_cell.length_b   1.000
_cell.length_c   1.000
_cell.angle_alpha   90.00
_cell.angle_beta   90.00
_cell.angle_gamma   90.00
#
_symmetry.space_group_name_H-M   'P 1'
#
loop_
_entity.id
_entity.type
_entity.pdbx_description
1 polymer ?
#
loop_
_entity_poly.entity_id
_entity_poly.type
_entity_poly.pdbx_seq_one_letter_code
_entity_poly.pdbx_strand_id
1 'polypeptide(L)'
;MSALTPPCEHSVDSLQQALHQSVFLSAMSAHPGRDLPLCWEQHCKLLPGVAGVQASRVAHWTADEVADFIHSLHGCDEQAKQFKEEQIDGKAFLLLTQRDIVKIMSVKLGPALKIYNSILMFKHAEDNQSAAGNANT
;
A
#
# COMPACT_ATOMS: atom_id res chain seq x y z
N MET A 1 37.11 -36.25 36.47
CA MET A 1 35.85 -36.16 35.71
C MET A 1 35.85 -34.81 35.01
N SER A 2 36.28 -34.78 33.75
CA SER A 2 36.20 -33.58 32.90
C SER A 2 35.37 -33.99 31.68
N ALA A 3 34.19 -33.40 31.54
CA ALA A 3 33.32 -33.63 30.39
C ALA A 3 33.75 -32.69 29.26
N LEU A 4 34.00 -33.28 28.09
CA LEU A 4 34.19 -32.59 26.82
C LEU A 4 32.83 -32.11 26.31
N THR A 5 32.69 -30.82 26.03
CA THR A 5 31.59 -30.26 25.21
C THR A 5 32.03 -30.21 23.75
N PRO A 6 31.29 -30.83 22.79
CA PRO A 6 31.58 -30.72 21.36
C PRO A 6 30.94 -29.45 20.74
N PRO A 7 31.39 -29.04 19.52
CA PRO A 7 31.22 -27.68 19.02
C PRO A 7 29.87 -27.43 18.32
N CYS A 8 29.54 -26.14 18.25
CA CYS A 8 28.33 -25.56 17.68
C CYS A 8 28.24 -25.78 16.16
N GLU A 9 27.22 -26.51 15.71
CA GLU A 9 26.86 -26.72 14.29
C GLU A 9 25.41 -26.26 14.07
N HIS A 10 25.18 -24.94 13.95
CA HIS A 10 23.85 -24.40 13.62
C HIS A 10 23.99 -23.12 12.77
N SER A 11 24.02 -23.25 11.44
CA SER A 11 23.87 -22.08 10.56
C SER A 11 23.18 -22.36 9.23
N VAL A 12 23.22 -23.59 8.70
CA VAL A 12 22.63 -23.92 7.39
C VAL A 12 21.13 -24.21 7.47
N ASP A 13 20.69 -24.92 8.52
CA ASP A 13 19.28 -25.29 8.68
C ASP A 13 18.36 -24.09 8.91
N SER A 14 18.85 -23.05 9.60
CA SER A 14 18.05 -21.85 9.88
C SER A 14 17.73 -21.05 8.60
N LEU A 15 18.71 -20.89 7.71
CA LEU A 15 18.50 -20.20 6.44
C LEU A 15 17.60 -21.02 5.51
N GLN A 16 17.82 -22.32 5.45
CA GLN A 16 17.01 -23.20 4.63
C GLN A 16 15.56 -23.25 5.13
N GLN A 17 15.36 -23.22 6.44
CA GLN A 17 14.04 -23.16 7.07
C GLN A 17 13.37 -21.79 6.90
N ALA A 18 14.13 -20.69 6.95
CA ALA A 18 13.63 -19.35 6.64
C ALA A 18 13.22 -19.22 5.16
N LEU A 19 14.00 -19.79 4.24
CA LEU A 19 13.65 -19.85 2.82
C LEU A 19 12.42 -20.74 2.57
N HIS A 20 12.33 -21.89 3.24
CA HIS A 20 11.17 -22.78 3.14
C HIS A 20 9.88 -22.09 3.65
N GLN A 21 9.97 -21.29 4.73
CA GLN A 21 8.84 -20.47 5.20
C GLN A 21 8.46 -19.40 4.18
N SER A 22 9.46 -18.72 3.60
CA SER A 22 9.26 -17.59 2.69
C SER A 22 8.70 -18.00 1.33
N VAL A 23 9.08 -19.17 0.82
CA VAL A 23 8.71 -19.63 -0.53
C VAL A 23 7.53 -20.61 -0.50
N PHE A 24 7.47 -21.50 0.49
CA PHE A 24 6.55 -22.65 0.45
C PHE A 24 5.34 -22.51 1.38
N LEU A 25 5.52 -21.97 2.59
CA LEU A 25 4.47 -21.94 3.61
C LEU A 25 3.58 -20.69 3.58
N SER A 26 4.01 -19.59 2.95
CA SER A 26 3.12 -18.43 2.73
C SER A 26 1.89 -18.78 1.88
N ALA A 27 1.99 -19.77 1.00
CA ALA A 27 0.87 -20.23 0.16
C ALA A 27 0.03 -21.36 0.80
N MET A 28 0.51 -21.98 1.89
CA MET A 28 -0.13 -23.13 2.54
C MET A 28 -0.40 -22.90 4.03
N SER A 29 -0.90 -21.71 4.37
CA SER A 29 -1.47 -21.42 5.68
C SER A 29 -2.61 -22.41 5.99
N ALA A 30 -2.48 -23.15 7.10
CA ALA A 30 -3.45 -24.15 7.55
C ALA A 30 -4.78 -23.57 8.10
N HIS A 31 -5.04 -22.28 7.87
CA HIS A 31 -6.25 -21.60 8.32
C HIS A 31 -6.97 -20.94 7.13
N PRO A 32 -8.00 -21.59 6.54
CA PRO A 32 -8.80 -21.00 5.45
C PRO A 32 -9.86 -19.98 5.95
N GLY A 33 -9.83 -19.62 7.23
CA GLY A 33 -10.83 -18.76 7.88
C GLY A 33 -10.26 -17.69 8.81
N ARG A 34 -8.93 -17.49 8.83
CA ARG A 34 -8.47 -16.14 9.09
C ARG A 34 -8.66 -15.47 7.75
N ASP A 35 -9.62 -14.56 7.66
CA ASP A 35 -9.52 -13.45 6.74
C ASP A 35 -8.10 -12.94 6.90
N LEU A 36 -7.19 -13.43 6.04
CA LEU A 36 -5.92 -12.79 5.85
C LEU A 36 -6.40 -11.41 5.46
N PRO A 37 -6.23 -10.37 6.31
CA PRO A 37 -6.65 -9.06 5.87
C PRO A 37 -5.95 -8.95 4.53
N LEU A 38 -6.72 -8.70 3.47
CA LEU A 38 -6.23 -8.31 2.16
C LEU A 38 -5.59 -6.93 2.40
N CYS A 39 -4.56 -6.96 3.24
CA CYS A 39 -4.11 -5.90 4.10
C CYS A 39 -3.26 -5.13 3.15
N TRP A 40 -3.77 -3.96 2.79
CA TRP A 40 -3.06 -2.86 2.19
C TRP A 40 -1.52 -2.99 2.29
N GLU A 41 -0.93 -3.31 3.44
CA GLU A 41 0.50 -3.67 3.66
C GLU A 41 1.19 -4.55 2.58
N GLN A 42 0.52 -5.55 2.02
CA GLN A 42 1.08 -6.41 0.96
C GLN A 42 0.93 -5.82 -0.44
N HIS A 43 -0.13 -5.04 -0.69
CA HIS A 43 -0.34 -4.33 -1.97
C HIS A 43 0.33 -2.94 -2.01
N CYS A 44 0.66 -2.33 -0.88
CA CYS A 44 1.42 -1.09 -0.79
C CYS A 44 2.86 -1.27 -1.29
N LYS A 45 3.41 -2.49 -1.18
CA LYS A 45 4.68 -2.87 -1.84
C LYS A 45 4.60 -2.84 -3.37
N LEU A 46 3.39 -2.80 -3.94
CA LEU A 46 3.12 -2.73 -5.38
C LEU A 46 2.76 -1.32 -5.87
N LEU A 47 2.76 -0.31 -4.97
CA LEU A 47 2.55 1.10 -5.32
C LEU A 47 3.84 1.93 -5.08
N PRO A 48 4.99 1.55 -5.69
CA PRO A 48 6.20 2.35 -5.60
C PRO A 48 5.94 3.72 -6.24
N GLY A 49 5.96 4.78 -5.44
CA GLY A 49 5.65 6.16 -5.87
C GLY A 49 4.67 6.89 -4.95
N VAL A 50 3.89 6.16 -4.14
CA VAL A 50 2.92 6.73 -3.19
C VAL A 50 3.55 6.99 -1.81
N ALA A 51 4.64 6.28 -1.48
CA ALA A 51 5.30 6.37 -0.19
C ALA A 51 5.94 7.75 0.04
N GLY A 52 5.60 8.38 1.17
CA GLY A 52 6.19 9.66 1.60
C GLY A 52 5.54 10.93 1.04
N VAL A 53 4.49 10.80 0.22
CA VAL A 53 3.68 11.95 -0.21
C VAL A 53 2.57 12.19 0.81
N GLN A 54 2.48 13.42 1.32
CA GLN A 54 1.46 13.83 2.29
C GLN A 54 0.18 14.30 1.58
N ALA A 55 -0.98 14.08 2.20
CA ALA A 55 -2.26 14.55 1.67
C ALA A 55 -2.27 16.07 1.44
N SER A 56 -1.60 16.86 2.27
CA SER A 56 -1.47 18.32 2.14
C SER A 56 -0.82 18.72 0.83
N ARG A 57 0.18 17.96 0.37
CA ARG A 57 0.81 18.17 -0.93
C ARG A 57 -0.14 17.76 -2.06
N VAL A 58 -0.81 16.62 -1.91
CA VAL A 58 -1.78 16.12 -2.91
C VAL A 58 -2.97 17.08 -3.05
N ALA A 59 -3.41 17.74 -1.98
CA ALA A 59 -4.49 18.71 -2.01
C ALA A 59 -4.21 19.94 -2.91
N HIS A 60 -2.95 20.15 -3.31
CA HIS A 60 -2.54 21.21 -4.23
C HIS A 60 -2.35 20.72 -5.67
N TRP A 61 -2.55 19.43 -5.93
CA TRP A 61 -2.45 18.89 -7.29
C TRP A 61 -3.54 19.43 -8.19
N THR A 62 -3.14 19.76 -9.40
CA THR A 62 -4.00 20.01 -10.54
C THR A 62 -4.63 18.70 -11.06
N ALA A 63 -5.66 18.81 -11.89
CA ALA A 63 -6.25 17.64 -12.54
C ALA A 63 -5.22 16.88 -13.42
N ASP A 64 -4.27 17.59 -14.03
CA ASP A 64 -3.17 16.98 -14.78
C ASP A 64 -2.25 16.16 -13.86
N GLU A 65 -1.86 16.70 -12.70
CA GLU A 65 -1.02 15.96 -11.74
C GLU A 65 -1.73 14.75 -11.14
N VAL A 66 -3.05 14.83 -10.90
CA VAL A 66 -3.86 13.66 -10.49
C VAL A 66 -3.89 12.60 -11.59
N ALA A 67 -4.10 13.02 -12.85
CA ALA A 67 -4.11 12.10 -13.98
C ALA A 67 -2.75 11.43 -14.20
N ASP A 68 -1.66 12.19 -14.12
CA ASP A 68 -0.28 11.67 -14.22
C ASP A 68 0.01 10.66 -13.12
N PHE A 69 -0.44 10.95 -11.89
CA PHE A 69 -0.35 10.01 -10.78
C PHE A 69 -1.10 8.70 -11.08
N ILE A 70 -2.37 8.78 -11.52
CA ILE A 70 -3.17 7.59 -11.83
C ILE A 70 -2.54 6.82 -13.00
N HIS A 71 -1.98 7.51 -13.99
CA HIS A 71 -1.29 6.90 -15.12
C HIS A 71 -0.06 6.09 -14.68
N SER A 72 0.63 6.52 -13.62
CA SER A 72 1.75 5.76 -13.02
C SER A 72 1.33 4.43 -12.39
N LEU A 73 0.03 4.25 -12.10
CA LEU A 73 -0.50 3.00 -11.56
C LEU A 73 -0.70 1.99 -12.70
N HIS A 74 0.01 0.87 -12.65
CA HIS A 74 -0.07 -0.17 -13.67
C HIS A 74 -1.53 -0.61 -13.95
N GLY A 75 -1.95 -0.48 -15.21
CA GLY A 75 -3.28 -0.88 -15.69
C GLY A 75 -4.37 0.13 -15.37
N CYS A 76 -4.01 1.40 -15.13
CA CYS A 76 -4.93 2.50 -14.87
C CYS A 76 -4.89 3.59 -15.96
N ASP A 77 -4.36 3.29 -17.16
CA ASP A 77 -4.20 4.24 -18.26
C ASP A 77 -5.52 4.93 -18.67
N GLU A 78 -6.60 4.14 -18.71
CA GLU A 78 -7.92 4.66 -19.07
C GLU A 78 -8.52 5.52 -17.95
N GLN A 79 -8.25 5.15 -16.69
CA GLN A 79 -8.70 5.92 -15.52
C GLN A 79 -7.98 7.27 -15.46
N ALA A 80 -6.71 7.34 -15.85
CA ALA A 80 -5.99 8.61 -15.92
C ALA A 80 -6.67 9.60 -16.87
N LYS A 81 -7.07 9.15 -18.06
CA LYS A 81 -7.82 9.97 -19.02
C LYS A 81 -9.17 10.40 -18.47
N GLN A 82 -9.90 9.46 -17.88
CA GLN A 82 -11.21 9.73 -17.31
C GLN A 82 -11.14 10.79 -16.20
N PHE A 83 -10.20 10.67 -15.26
CA PHE A 83 -10.03 11.65 -14.17
C PHE A 83 -9.65 13.04 -14.71
N LYS A 84 -8.86 13.11 -15.78
CA LYS A 84 -8.53 14.36 -16.47
C LYS A 84 -9.75 14.99 -17.15
N GLU A 85 -10.54 14.20 -17.87
CA GLU A 85 -11.77 14.65 -18.54
C GLU A 85 -12.82 15.15 -17.54
N GLU A 86 -12.97 14.45 -16.41
CA GLU A 86 -13.86 14.84 -15.31
C GLU A 86 -13.29 15.99 -14.45
N GLN A 87 -12.07 16.47 -14.74
CA GLN A 87 -11.40 17.56 -14.03
C GLN A 87 -11.24 17.32 -12.52
N ILE A 88 -10.86 16.08 -12.16
CA ILE A 88 -10.65 15.70 -10.76
C ILE A 88 -9.31 16.26 -10.26
N ASP A 89 -9.36 17.38 -9.54
CA ASP A 89 -8.20 17.97 -8.87
C ASP A 89 -7.82 17.24 -7.58
N GLY A 90 -6.70 17.64 -6.95
CA GLY A 90 -6.19 17.00 -5.76
C GLY A 90 -7.12 17.02 -4.55
N LYS A 91 -7.94 18.08 -4.40
CA LYS A 91 -8.91 18.19 -3.30
C LYS A 91 -10.06 17.23 -3.51
N ALA A 92 -10.63 17.22 -4.72
CA ALA A 92 -11.69 16.29 -5.10
C ALA A 92 -11.20 14.84 -4.99
N PHE A 93 -9.99 14.56 -5.48
CA PHE A 93 -9.35 13.26 -5.43
C PHE A 93 -9.28 12.70 -4.00
N LEU A 94 -8.82 13.51 -3.04
CA LEU A 94 -8.71 13.10 -1.64
C LEU A 94 -10.07 12.88 -0.96
N LEU A 95 -11.15 13.43 -1.49
CA LEU A 95 -12.51 13.26 -0.98
C LEU A 95 -13.21 12.02 -1.54
N LEU A 96 -12.70 11.43 -2.62
CA LEU A 96 -13.31 10.26 -3.24
C LEU A 96 -13.32 9.07 -2.28
N THR A 97 -14.50 8.47 -2.13
CA THR A 97 -14.65 7.18 -1.46
C THR A 97 -14.51 6.04 -2.47
N GLN A 98 -14.25 4.82 -1.98
CA GLN A 98 -14.26 3.63 -2.83
C GLN A 98 -15.59 3.47 -3.59
N ARG A 99 -16.70 3.86 -2.96
CA ARG A 99 -18.03 3.82 -3.58
C ARG A 99 -18.10 4.75 -4.78
N ASP A 100 -17.61 5.98 -4.64
CA ASP A 100 -17.68 6.98 -5.72
C ASP A 100 -16.92 6.50 -6.95
N ILE A 101 -15.70 5.97 -6.75
CA ILE A 101 -14.85 5.45 -7.81
C ILE A 101 -15.53 4.27 -8.55
N VAL A 102 -16.14 3.33 -7.83
CA VAL A 102 -16.78 2.15 -8.46
C VAL A 102 -18.14 2.46 -9.05
N LYS A 103 -18.95 3.30 -8.40
CA LYS A 103 -20.38 3.46 -8.72
C LYS A 103 -20.68 4.72 -9.53
N ILE A 104 -20.00 5.82 -9.22
CA ILE A 104 -20.24 7.11 -9.90
C ILE A 104 -19.33 7.18 -11.13
N MET A 105 -18.04 6.94 -10.93
CA MET A 105 -17.05 6.94 -12.02
C MET A 105 -17.04 5.63 -12.81
N SER A 106 -17.83 4.62 -12.41
CA SER A 106 -17.95 3.33 -13.11
C SER A 106 -16.63 2.58 -13.34
N VAL A 107 -15.65 2.79 -12.45
CA VAL A 107 -14.34 2.12 -12.54
C VAL A 107 -14.45 0.68 -12.04
N LYS A 108 -13.80 -0.25 -12.76
CA LYS A 108 -13.73 -1.67 -12.36
C LYS A 108 -13.06 -1.81 -11.00
N LEU A 109 -13.44 -2.86 -10.26
CA LEU A 109 -12.98 -3.11 -8.89
C LEU A 109 -11.45 -3.07 -8.75
N GLY A 110 -10.70 -3.69 -9.66
CA GLY A 110 -9.23 -3.74 -9.59
C GLY A 110 -8.56 -2.36 -9.58
N PRO A 111 -8.70 -1.54 -10.64
CA PRO A 111 -8.19 -0.17 -10.65
C PRO A 111 -8.75 0.70 -9.52
N ALA A 112 -10.04 0.55 -9.18
CA ALA A 112 -10.66 1.31 -8.10
C ALA A 112 -9.99 1.07 -6.74
N LEU A 113 -9.63 -0.18 -6.44
CA LEU A 113 -8.89 -0.53 -5.22
C LEU A 113 -7.50 0.13 -5.18
N LYS A 114 -6.77 0.17 -6.30
CA LYS A 114 -5.44 0.81 -6.36
C LYS A 114 -5.52 2.32 -6.10
N ILE A 115 -6.48 2.97 -6.75
CA ILE A 115 -6.69 4.41 -6.60
C ILE A 115 -7.11 4.73 -5.16
N TYR A 116 -8.09 4.01 -4.62
CA TYR A 116 -8.57 4.25 -3.26
C TYR A 116 -7.50 3.97 -2.19
N ASN A 117 -6.71 2.90 -2.35
CA ASN A 117 -5.61 2.61 -1.42
C ASN A 117 -4.54 3.70 -1.45
N SER A 118 -4.30 4.32 -2.61
CA SER A 118 -3.38 5.47 -2.72
C SER A 118 -3.88 6.67 -1.91
N ILE A 119 -5.19 6.95 -1.97
CA ILE A 119 -5.82 8.01 -1.15
C ILE A 119 -5.64 7.73 0.35
N LEU A 120 -5.84 6.48 0.78
CA LEU A 120 -5.64 6.10 2.19
C LEU A 120 -4.18 6.30 2.63
N MET A 121 -3.21 5.95 1.77
CA MET A 121 -1.80 6.15 2.06
C MET A 121 -1.44 7.63 2.22
N PHE A 122 -1.95 8.51 1.36
CA PHE A 122 -1.69 9.95 1.45
C PHE A 122 -2.22 10.55 2.76
N LYS A 123 -3.41 10.11 3.20
CA LYS A 123 -4.02 10.55 4.48
C LYS A 123 -3.23 10.06 5.70
N HIS A 124 -2.84 8.78 5.71
CA HIS A 124 -2.09 8.22 6.83
C HIS A 124 -0.67 8.80 6.96
N ALA A 125 -0.07 9.27 5.87
CA ALA A 125 1.24 9.93 5.92
C ALA A 125 1.22 11.25 6.72
N GLU A 126 0.07 11.89 6.90
CA GLU A 126 -0.08 13.12 7.69
C GLU A 126 -0.19 12.85 9.20
N ASP A 127 -0.86 11.76 9.59
CA ASP A 127 -1.11 11.43 10.99
C ASP A 127 0.20 11.16 11.76
N ASN A 128 1.22 10.61 11.09
CA ASN A 128 2.53 10.32 11.69
C ASN A 128 3.37 11.58 12.02
N GLN A 129 3.04 12.76 11.50
CA GLN A 129 3.73 14.02 11.84
C GLN A 129 3.02 14.82 12.93
N SER A 130 1.73 14.59 13.13
CA SER A 130 0.93 15.26 14.16
C SER A 130 1.22 14.75 15.58
N ALA A 131 1.73 13.52 15.72
CA ALA A 131 2.04 12.89 17.01
C ALA A 131 3.45 13.21 17.57
N ALA A 132 4.31 13.89 16.81
CA ALA A 132 5.68 14.23 17.24
C ALA A 132 5.81 15.66 17.80
N GLY A 133 4.73 16.46 17.77
CA GLY A 133 4.75 17.89 18.09
C GLY A 133 4.44 18.28 19.54
N ASN A 134 4.19 17.33 20.44
CA ASN A 134 3.58 17.57 21.76
C ASN A 134 4.35 16.95 22.95
N ALA A 135 5.68 16.81 22.84
CA ALA A 135 6.54 16.33 23.94
C ALA A 135 7.47 17.38 24.58
N ASN A 136 7.35 18.67 24.21
CA ASN A 136 8.12 19.75 24.84
C ASN A 136 7.19 20.90 25.26
N THR A 137 6.62 20.82 26.45
CA THR A 137 6.21 21.99 27.25
C THR A 137 6.33 21.63 28.72
#